data_AF-F9G676-F1
#
_entry.id   AF-F9G676-F1
#
_cell.length_a   1.000
_cell.length_b   1.000
_cell.length_c   1.000
_cell.angle_alpha   90.00
_cell.angle_beta   90.00
_cell.angle_gamma   90.00
#
_symmetry.space_group_name_H-M   'P 1'
#
loop_
_entity.id
_entity.type
_entity.pdbx_description
1 polymer ?
#
loop_
_entity_poly.entity_id
_entity_poly.type
_entity_poly.pdbx_seq_one_letter_code
_entity_poly.pdbx_strand_id
1 'polypeptide(L)'
;MTSQRDTFDPANVPRPENMGQRRGYIDQYIQRFHSDLVPRIEEKRKASYPIVCKHYHEQRGQIEVPSVYFEYVVDKTMWKNIFKPLGGGATPAWPWEKGPEADDMSDGMSNVYREWRIDNGLPIATPQQEADHSSDHLINRVKNPVVVDQALREALWLRIVEPGLVVSWEIYNAAPLGLVVPLGLVIGFKDEASQTLPQVQRNLITLWCDVVAWFCEAVAGGTVSLASYLRVIQVTSYALQRTPAHEQAHSSWERALQAPQHFASQARERRETLKKWAPMVKQIIKKPFGEAEQELGTWIWSDDADLVEREIRLAIVREIWLYGSSKPEVIRRAFNWLTYFSTNLDPSI
;
A
#
# COMPACT_ATOMS: atom_id res chain seq x y z
N MET A 1 -4.94 10.89 -40.72
CA MET A 1 -3.76 11.33 -39.93
C MET A 1 -3.88 12.83 -39.69
N THR A 2 -4.24 13.22 -38.47
CA THR A 2 -4.24 14.63 -38.05
C THR A 2 -3.82 14.66 -36.60
N SER A 3 -2.55 15.00 -36.39
CA SER A 3 -1.93 15.17 -35.09
C SER A 3 -2.40 16.50 -34.50
N GLN A 4 -3.32 16.47 -33.53
CA GLN A 4 -3.52 17.60 -32.62
C GLN A 4 -2.26 17.71 -31.76
N ARG A 5 -1.39 18.67 -32.08
CA ARG A 5 -0.38 19.13 -31.13
C ARG A 5 -1.12 20.00 -30.12
N ASP A 6 -1.34 19.48 -28.92
CA ASP A 6 -1.73 20.29 -27.77
C ASP A 6 -0.67 21.38 -27.56
N THR A 7 -1.02 22.61 -27.91
CA THR A 7 -0.19 23.79 -27.66
C THR A 7 -0.32 24.17 -26.18
N PHE A 8 0.76 23.96 -25.42
CA PHE A 8 0.87 24.44 -24.03
C PHE A 8 0.69 25.97 -23.97
N ASP A 9 -0.29 26.42 -23.18
CA ASP A 9 -0.55 27.84 -22.91
C ASP A 9 -0.18 28.19 -21.45
N PRO A 10 0.87 29.00 -21.21
CA PRO A 10 1.28 29.40 -19.87
C PRO A 10 0.30 30.35 -19.16
N ALA A 11 -0.70 30.90 -19.85
CA ALA A 11 -1.77 31.67 -19.21
C ALA A 11 -2.84 30.78 -18.56
N ASN A 12 -2.95 29.51 -18.99
CA ASN A 12 -3.95 28.57 -18.49
C ASN A 12 -3.43 27.85 -17.23
N VAL A 13 -3.26 28.60 -16.14
CA VAL A 13 -2.77 28.08 -14.87
C VAL A 13 -3.88 27.28 -14.17
N PRO A 14 -3.66 25.98 -13.85
CA PRO A 14 -4.68 25.15 -13.21
C PRO A 14 -4.88 25.56 -11.74
N ARG A 15 -5.90 25.00 -11.09
CA ARG A 15 -6.16 25.30 -9.68
C ARG A 15 -5.00 24.87 -8.77
N PRO A 16 -4.55 25.73 -7.83
CA PRO A 16 -3.38 25.46 -7.00
C PRO A 16 -3.54 24.27 -6.07
N GLU A 17 -4.75 23.90 -5.67
CA GLU A 17 -5.04 22.75 -4.80
C GLU A 17 -4.87 21.40 -5.52
N ASN A 18 -5.05 21.35 -6.85
CA ASN A 18 -4.96 20.11 -7.61
C ASN A 18 -3.49 19.76 -7.91
N MET A 19 -2.87 18.96 -7.03
CA MET A 19 -1.47 18.56 -7.16
C MET A 19 -1.11 17.98 -8.53
N GLY A 20 -1.96 17.11 -9.08
CA GLY A 20 -1.70 16.45 -10.37
C GLY A 20 -1.63 17.46 -11.52
N GLN A 21 -2.61 18.37 -11.59
CA GLN A 21 -2.63 19.42 -12.61
C GLN A 21 -1.52 20.44 -12.39
N ARG A 22 -1.26 20.83 -11.14
CA ARG A 22 -0.17 21.75 -10.77
C ARG A 22 1.20 21.23 -11.22
N ARG A 23 1.50 19.96 -10.94
CA ARG A 23 2.76 19.32 -11.34
C ARG A 23 2.83 19.11 -12.85
N GLY A 24 1.73 18.72 -13.49
CA GLY A 24 1.64 18.65 -14.95
C GLY A 24 1.94 19.98 -15.63
N TYR A 25 1.42 21.09 -15.09
CA TYR A 25 1.72 22.44 -15.57
C TYR A 25 3.20 22.79 -15.40
N ILE A 26 3.79 22.53 -14.22
CA ILE A 26 5.22 22.80 -13.97
C ILE A 26 6.10 22.01 -14.93
N ASP A 27 5.82 20.72 -15.12
CA ASP A 27 6.59 19.84 -15.99
C ASP A 27 6.48 20.31 -17.46
N GLN A 28 5.29 20.66 -17.94
CA GLN A 28 5.08 21.19 -19.29
C GLN A 28 5.75 22.56 -19.50
N TYR A 29 5.70 23.44 -18.49
CA TYR A 29 6.36 24.75 -18.54
C TYR A 29 7.87 24.59 -18.67
N ILE A 30 8.49 23.77 -17.82
CA ILE A 30 9.92 23.51 -17.85
C ILE A 30 10.29 22.80 -19.15
N GLN A 31 9.54 21.78 -19.59
CA GLN A 31 9.77 21.10 -20.85
C GLN A 31 9.74 22.06 -22.06
N ARG A 32 8.87 23.07 -22.03
CA ARG A 32 8.68 24.01 -23.14
C ARG A 32 9.73 25.13 -23.17
N PHE A 33 10.05 25.70 -22.01
CA PHE A 33 10.86 26.92 -21.91
C PHE A 33 12.29 26.67 -21.37
N HIS A 34 12.51 25.54 -20.69
CA HIS A 34 13.76 25.19 -20.00
C HIS A 34 14.01 23.67 -20.07
N SER A 35 13.96 23.11 -21.28
CA SER A 35 14.00 21.66 -21.51
C SER A 35 15.25 20.96 -20.93
N ASP A 36 16.34 21.72 -20.78
CA ASP A 36 17.60 21.31 -20.15
C ASP A 36 17.46 21.02 -18.65
N LEU A 37 16.46 21.62 -17.98
CA LEU A 37 16.19 21.41 -16.57
C LEU A 37 15.25 20.23 -16.29
N VAL A 38 14.59 19.65 -17.31
CA VAL A 38 13.64 18.54 -17.16
C VAL A 38 14.23 17.35 -16.38
N PRO A 39 15.47 16.88 -16.67
CA PRO A 39 16.06 15.77 -15.92
C PRO A 39 16.27 16.07 -14.42
N ARG A 40 16.25 17.35 -14.03
CA ARG A 40 16.52 17.81 -12.67
C ARG A 40 15.25 18.05 -11.85
N ILE A 41 14.07 18.02 -12.46
CA ILE A 41 12.79 18.29 -11.77
C ILE A 41 12.65 17.39 -10.55
N GLU A 42 12.84 16.09 -10.72
CA GLU A 42 12.64 15.12 -9.65
C GLU A 42 13.71 15.24 -8.56
N GLU A 43 14.99 15.46 -8.94
CA GLU A 43 16.07 15.74 -7.99
C GLU A 43 15.74 16.97 -7.12
N LYS A 44 15.30 18.06 -7.74
CA LYS A 44 14.97 19.32 -7.04
C LYS A 44 13.72 19.23 -6.19
N ARG A 45 12.73 18.44 -6.61
CA ARG A 45 11.54 18.14 -5.81
C ARG A 45 11.92 17.36 -4.56
N LYS A 46 12.70 16.28 -4.71
CA LYS A 46 13.23 15.49 -3.59
C LYS A 46 14.04 16.33 -2.61
N ALA A 47 14.92 17.19 -3.11
CA ALA A 47 15.71 18.09 -2.26
C ALA A 47 14.86 19.14 -1.52
N SER A 48 13.63 19.40 -1.96
CA SER A 48 12.76 20.40 -1.34
C SER A 48 11.96 19.87 -0.15
N TYR A 49 11.65 18.56 -0.11
CA TYR A 49 10.98 17.93 1.04
C TYR A 49 11.67 18.19 2.40
N PRO A 50 12.97 17.87 2.60
CA PRO A 50 13.61 18.09 3.89
C PRO A 50 13.67 19.58 4.27
N ILE A 51 13.76 20.49 3.29
CA ILE A 51 13.74 21.94 3.53
C ILE A 51 12.38 22.37 4.07
N VAL A 52 11.29 21.89 3.46
CA VAL A 52 9.93 22.23 3.85
C VAL A 52 9.57 21.59 5.20
N CYS A 53 9.92 20.32 5.42
CA CYS A 53 9.72 19.67 6.72
C CYS A 53 10.42 20.41 7.85
N LYS A 54 11.70 20.80 7.65
CA LYS A 54 12.46 21.59 8.61
C LYS A 54 11.80 22.94 8.89
N HIS A 55 11.30 23.63 7.86
CA HIS A 55 10.58 24.90 8.01
C HIS A 55 9.30 24.75 8.87
N TYR A 56 8.49 23.72 8.62
CA TYR A 56 7.28 23.48 9.41
C TYR A 56 7.56 23.10 10.86
N HIS A 57 8.61 22.30 11.09
CA HIS A 57 9.01 21.92 12.43
C HIS A 57 9.58 23.10 13.21
N GLU A 58 10.62 23.75 12.67
CA GLU A 58 11.41 24.74 13.40
C GLU A 58 10.75 26.11 13.48
N GLN A 59 10.04 26.53 12.41
CA GLN A 59 9.51 27.91 12.32
C GLN A 59 8.03 28.00 12.64
N ARG A 60 7.27 26.91 12.52
CA ARG A 60 5.83 26.89 12.80
C ARG A 60 5.45 26.02 13.99
N GLY A 61 6.36 25.20 14.52
CA GLY A 61 6.09 24.30 15.65
C GLY A 61 4.99 23.27 15.38
N GLN A 62 4.66 23.02 14.12
CA GLN A 62 3.50 22.21 13.75
C GLN A 62 3.80 20.72 13.95
N ILE A 63 2.90 20.00 14.63
CA ILE A 63 3.00 18.55 14.84
C ILE A 63 2.46 17.81 13.62
N GLU A 64 1.41 18.35 13.00
CA GLU A 64 0.81 17.88 11.75
C GLU A 64 0.58 19.04 10.80
N VAL A 65 0.54 18.74 9.50
CA VAL A 65 0.33 19.72 8.43
C VAL A 65 -0.62 19.15 7.39
N PRO A 66 -1.59 19.91 6.88
CA PRO A 66 -2.46 19.43 5.82
C PRO A 66 -1.68 19.13 4.54
N SER A 67 -2.02 18.01 3.89
CA SER A 67 -1.30 17.46 2.75
C SER A 67 -1.28 18.41 1.54
N VAL A 68 -2.43 19.04 1.24
CA VAL A 68 -2.58 19.93 0.07
C VAL A 68 -1.64 21.14 0.17
N TYR A 69 -1.66 21.83 1.31
CA TYR A 69 -0.81 22.99 1.53
C TYR A 69 0.66 22.61 1.64
N PHE A 70 0.98 21.47 2.26
CA PHE A 70 2.34 20.95 2.34
C PHE A 70 2.94 20.72 0.94
N GLU A 71 2.26 19.96 0.08
CA GLU A 71 2.74 19.66 -1.28
C GLU A 71 2.83 20.91 -2.15
N TYR A 72 1.92 21.88 -1.97
CA TYR A 72 2.00 23.18 -2.63
C TYR A 72 3.29 23.94 -2.26
N VAL A 73 3.65 23.95 -0.97
CA VAL A 73 4.89 24.60 -0.49
C VAL A 73 6.13 23.86 -0.98
N VAL A 74 6.08 22.53 -1.10
CA VAL A 74 7.15 21.72 -1.71
C VAL A 74 7.34 22.11 -3.18
N ASP A 75 6.28 22.17 -3.96
CA ASP A 75 6.36 22.52 -5.39
C ASP A 75 6.85 23.96 -5.59
N LYS A 76 6.39 24.90 -4.75
CA LYS A 76 6.87 26.30 -4.75
C LYS A 76 8.35 26.40 -4.38
N THR A 77 8.81 25.57 -3.45
CA THR A 77 10.22 25.52 -3.04
C THR A 77 11.08 24.90 -4.14
N MET A 78 10.61 23.83 -4.78
CA MET A 78 11.26 23.20 -5.92
C MET A 78 11.40 24.19 -7.08
N TRP A 79 10.33 24.93 -7.41
CA TRP A 79 10.34 25.96 -8.46
C TRP A 79 11.44 26.99 -8.23
N LYS A 80 11.57 27.51 -7.01
CA LYS A 80 12.67 28.42 -6.68
C LYS A 80 14.03 27.75 -6.83
N ASN A 81 14.17 26.51 -6.37
CA ASN A 81 15.44 25.79 -6.36
C ASN A 81 15.92 25.36 -7.75
N ILE A 82 15.02 25.01 -8.66
CA ILE A 82 15.38 24.56 -10.01
C ILE A 82 15.86 25.72 -10.88
N PHE A 83 15.29 26.92 -10.69
CA PHE A 83 15.67 28.12 -11.42
C PHE A 83 16.75 28.96 -10.73
N LYS A 84 17.05 28.71 -9.46
CA LYS A 84 18.12 29.38 -8.70
C LYS A 84 19.46 29.49 -9.45
N PRO A 85 19.94 28.45 -10.19
CA PRO A 85 21.19 28.54 -10.94
C PRO A 85 21.17 29.55 -12.10
N LEU A 86 19.99 29.96 -12.59
CA LEU A 86 19.86 30.92 -13.69
C LEU A 86 20.12 32.38 -13.26
N GLY A 87 20.26 32.65 -11.95
CA GLY A 87 20.52 33.98 -11.41
C GLY A 87 19.27 34.83 -11.18
N GLY A 88 19.44 35.92 -10.41
CA GLY A 88 18.36 36.70 -9.78
C GLY A 88 17.40 37.48 -10.69
N GLY A 89 17.55 37.39 -12.02
CA GLY A 89 16.66 38.04 -13.00
C GLY A 89 16.00 37.09 -14.01
N ALA A 90 16.40 35.82 -14.03
CA ALA A 90 15.90 34.82 -14.99
C ALA A 90 15.04 33.73 -14.35
N THR A 91 14.73 33.85 -13.05
CA THR A 91 13.80 32.93 -12.37
C THR A 91 12.37 33.31 -12.73
N PRO A 92 11.62 32.44 -13.43
CA PRO A 92 10.22 32.70 -13.72
C PRO A 92 9.41 32.90 -12.43
N ALA A 93 8.45 33.81 -12.46
CA ALA A 93 7.54 34.01 -11.33
C ALA A 93 6.76 32.73 -11.02
N TRP A 94 6.46 32.50 -9.74
CA TRP A 94 5.60 31.39 -9.36
C TRP A 94 4.20 31.61 -9.97
N PRO A 95 3.63 30.66 -10.73
CA PRO A 95 2.42 30.89 -11.53
C PRO A 95 1.14 31.18 -10.72
N TRP A 96 1.13 30.84 -9.43
CA TRP A 96 -0.05 31.00 -8.57
C TRP A 96 0.11 32.19 -7.63
N GLU A 97 -0.72 33.22 -7.81
CA GLU A 97 -0.78 34.38 -6.91
C GLU A 97 -1.32 34.00 -5.53
N LYS A 98 -2.42 33.23 -5.50
CA LYS A 98 -3.01 32.66 -4.28
C LYS A 98 -2.80 31.14 -4.26
N GLY A 99 -2.33 30.62 -3.13
CA GLY A 99 -2.21 29.17 -2.88
C GLY A 99 -3.50 28.56 -2.32
N PRO A 100 -3.51 27.24 -2.08
CA PRO A 100 -4.58 26.61 -1.31
C PRO A 100 -4.61 27.15 0.12
N GLU A 101 -5.73 27.00 0.80
CA GLU A 101 -5.87 27.41 2.21
C GLU A 101 -4.95 26.54 3.09
N ALA A 102 -4.39 27.14 4.14
CA ALA A 102 -3.35 26.49 4.95
C ALA A 102 -3.89 25.36 5.85
N ASP A 103 -5.21 25.32 6.06
CA ASP A 103 -5.98 24.33 6.80
C ASP A 103 -6.79 23.40 5.88
N ASP A 104 -6.50 23.39 4.57
CA ASP A 104 -7.18 22.53 3.60
C ASP A 104 -6.87 21.04 3.85
N MET A 105 -7.83 20.38 4.49
CA MET A 105 -7.81 18.97 4.86
C MET A 105 -8.40 18.03 3.80
N SER A 106 -8.65 18.51 2.57
CA SER A 106 -9.27 17.68 1.52
C SER A 106 -8.47 16.40 1.19
N ASP A 107 -7.14 16.43 1.34
CA ASP A 107 -6.25 15.26 1.22
C ASP A 107 -5.73 14.76 2.59
N GLY A 108 -6.34 15.17 3.70
CA GLY A 108 -5.93 14.80 5.05
C GLY A 108 -4.57 15.39 5.49
N MET A 109 -3.97 14.80 6.53
CA MET A 109 -2.64 15.19 7.01
C MET A 109 -1.54 14.64 6.10
N SER A 110 -0.43 15.39 5.99
CA SER A 110 0.75 14.98 5.23
C SER A 110 1.45 13.77 5.87
N ASN A 111 1.32 12.62 5.23
CA ASN A 111 2.09 11.42 5.60
C ASN A 111 3.60 11.64 5.44
N VAL A 112 4.03 12.45 4.45
CA VAL A 112 5.44 12.75 4.21
C VAL A 112 6.05 13.52 5.39
N TYR A 113 5.31 14.50 5.93
CA TYR A 113 5.76 15.23 7.11
C TYR A 113 5.74 14.34 8.36
N ARG A 114 4.71 13.50 8.51
CA ARG A 114 4.60 12.52 9.62
C ARG A 114 5.77 11.53 9.61
N GLU A 115 6.10 10.94 8.46
CA GLU A 115 7.24 10.04 8.28
C GLU A 115 8.57 10.73 8.55
N TRP A 116 8.77 11.94 8.01
CA TRP A 116 9.97 12.71 8.30
C TRP A 116 10.16 12.98 9.80
N ARG A 117 9.06 13.23 10.54
CA ARG A 117 9.13 13.38 12.00
C ARG A 117 9.54 12.08 12.68
N ILE A 118 8.98 10.93 12.26
CA ILE A 118 9.36 9.60 12.78
C ILE A 118 10.86 9.35 12.55
N ASP A 119 11.34 9.58 11.34
CA ASP A 119 12.74 9.36 10.96
C ASP A 119 13.71 10.25 11.75
N ASN A 120 13.24 11.41 12.22
CA ASN A 120 14.02 12.35 13.04
C ASN A 120 13.76 12.18 14.55
N GLY A 121 13.04 11.13 14.98
CA GLY A 121 12.74 10.88 16.39
C GLY A 121 11.85 11.94 17.05
N LEU A 122 11.05 12.65 16.26
CA LEU A 122 10.18 13.74 16.71
C LEU A 122 8.77 13.22 17.06
N PRO A 123 8.06 13.84 18.03
CA PRO A 123 6.71 13.42 18.42
C PRO A 123 5.70 13.49 17.26
N ILE A 124 4.81 12.51 17.17
CA ILE A 124 3.67 12.48 16.25
C ILE A 124 2.35 12.56 17.05
N ALA A 125 1.26 13.02 16.43
CA ALA A 125 -0.05 13.05 17.06
C ALA A 125 -0.56 11.62 17.35
N THR A 126 -1.11 11.38 18.54
CA THR A 126 -1.65 10.07 18.97
C THR A 126 -3.10 9.86 18.52
N PRO A 127 -3.56 8.59 18.33
CA PRO A 127 -4.86 8.26 17.72
C PRO A 127 -6.12 8.71 18.49
N GLN A 128 -5.99 9.37 19.64
CA GLN A 128 -7.12 9.82 20.46
C GLN A 128 -7.71 11.17 20.02
N GLN A 129 -7.03 11.92 19.13
CA GLN A 129 -7.53 13.22 18.64
C GLN A 129 -8.18 13.15 17.25
N GLU A 130 -8.09 12.01 16.55
CA GLU A 130 -8.74 11.80 15.25
C GLU A 130 -10.26 11.45 15.38
N ALA A 131 -10.77 11.22 16.59
CA ALA A 131 -12.13 10.73 16.82
C ALA A 131 -13.22 11.81 16.91
N ASP A 132 -12.89 13.07 17.21
CA ASP A 132 -13.89 14.12 17.52
C ASP A 132 -14.29 15.01 16.33
N HIS A 133 -13.69 14.84 15.15
CA HIS A 133 -13.99 15.67 13.97
C HIS A 133 -14.36 14.90 12.71
N SER A 134 -14.50 13.57 12.77
CA SER A 134 -14.72 12.71 11.60
C SER A 134 -16.07 11.98 11.65
N SER A 135 -17.15 12.74 11.76
CA SER A 135 -18.50 12.25 11.46
C SER A 135 -19.18 13.22 10.51
N ASP A 136 -18.72 13.26 9.27
CA ASP A 136 -19.55 13.33 8.07
C ASP A 136 -18.65 13.51 6.84
N HIS A 137 -18.96 12.75 5.78
CA HIS A 137 -18.27 12.69 4.48
C HIS A 137 -17.03 11.79 4.37
N LEU A 138 -17.25 10.50 4.61
CA LEU A 138 -16.64 9.47 3.78
C LEU A 138 -17.15 9.60 2.33
N ILE A 139 -16.22 9.77 1.38
CA ILE A 139 -16.13 9.13 0.05
C ILE A 139 -15.18 9.97 -0.83
N ASN A 140 -14.08 9.34 -1.29
CA ASN A 140 -13.03 9.82 -2.23
C ASN A 140 -11.93 10.71 -1.61
N ARG A 141 -10.62 10.61 -1.91
CA ARG A 141 -9.85 9.84 -2.90
C ARG A 141 -8.35 9.99 -2.54
N VAL A 142 -7.59 8.90 -2.53
CA VAL A 142 -6.13 8.86 -2.34
C VAL A 142 -5.40 9.00 -3.69
N LYS A 143 -4.39 9.87 -3.80
CA LYS A 143 -3.33 9.91 -4.85
C LYS A 143 -2.07 10.56 -4.23
N ASN A 144 -0.82 10.12 -4.27
CA ASN A 144 -0.05 9.12 -5.02
C ASN A 144 1.28 8.86 -4.24
N PRO A 145 1.60 7.64 -3.78
CA PRO A 145 2.91 7.26 -3.21
C PRO A 145 3.84 6.53 -4.21
N VAL A 146 3.56 6.61 -5.51
CA VAL A 146 3.89 5.52 -6.46
C VAL A 146 5.39 5.32 -6.75
N VAL A 147 6.28 6.30 -6.59
CA VAL A 147 7.68 6.14 -7.07
C VAL A 147 8.67 5.69 -5.98
N VAL A 148 8.48 6.09 -4.72
CA VAL A 148 9.34 5.64 -3.60
C VAL A 148 8.91 4.25 -3.11
N ASP A 149 7.61 3.98 -3.18
CA ASP A 149 7.03 2.71 -2.78
C ASP A 149 7.36 1.59 -3.78
N GLN A 150 7.61 1.90 -5.07
CA GLN A 150 7.95 0.87 -6.05
C GLN A 150 9.34 0.26 -5.85
N ALA A 151 10.38 1.06 -5.58
CA ALA A 151 11.72 0.52 -5.32
C ALA A 151 11.81 -0.23 -3.98
N LEU A 152 11.05 0.22 -2.97
CA LEU A 152 10.98 -0.43 -1.65
C LEU A 152 10.09 -1.68 -1.67
N ARG A 153 8.98 -1.66 -2.44
CA ARG A 153 8.16 -2.84 -2.76
C ARG A 153 8.95 -3.84 -3.58
N GLU A 154 9.64 -3.42 -4.64
CA GLU A 154 10.51 -4.28 -5.45
C GLU A 154 11.60 -4.93 -4.59
N ALA A 155 12.25 -4.18 -3.69
CA ALA A 155 13.21 -4.73 -2.73
C ALA A 155 12.59 -5.71 -1.71
N LEU A 156 11.32 -5.52 -1.33
CA LEU A 156 10.58 -6.43 -0.46
C LEU A 156 10.16 -7.71 -1.20
N TRP A 157 9.68 -7.59 -2.44
CA TRP A 157 9.27 -8.70 -3.30
C TRP A 157 10.48 -9.55 -3.71
N LEU A 158 11.62 -8.92 -4.01
CA LEU A 158 12.88 -9.59 -4.37
C LEU A 158 13.43 -10.54 -3.29
N ARG A 159 12.97 -10.41 -2.04
CA ARG A 159 13.35 -11.31 -0.92
C ARG A 159 12.31 -12.38 -0.62
N ILE A 160 11.07 -12.19 -1.09
CA ILE A 160 9.92 -13.06 -0.79
C ILE A 160 9.64 -14.02 -1.95
N VAL A 161 9.77 -13.53 -3.19
CA VAL A 161 9.55 -14.27 -4.43
C VAL A 161 10.87 -14.91 -4.89
N GLU A 162 10.78 -16.06 -5.56
CA GLU A 162 11.95 -16.77 -6.08
C GLU A 162 12.80 -15.89 -7.02
N PRO A 163 14.15 -16.00 -6.97
CA PRO A 163 15.03 -15.33 -7.91
C PRO A 163 14.68 -15.69 -9.36
N GLY A 164 14.13 -14.71 -10.09
CA GLY A 164 13.75 -14.85 -11.51
C GLY A 164 12.27 -14.64 -11.80
N LEU A 165 11.42 -14.59 -10.77
CA LEU A 165 10.02 -14.21 -10.89
C LEU A 165 9.77 -12.80 -10.36
N VAL A 166 8.74 -12.14 -10.87
CA VAL A 166 8.29 -10.82 -10.43
C VAL A 166 6.78 -10.78 -10.32
N VAL A 167 6.29 -10.10 -9.28
CA VAL A 167 4.89 -9.68 -9.14
C VAL A 167 4.87 -8.17 -9.22
N SER A 168 4.11 -7.62 -10.15
CA SER A 168 3.99 -6.17 -10.37
C SER A 168 2.53 -5.78 -10.60
N TRP A 169 2.26 -4.49 -10.64
CA TRP A 169 0.98 -3.96 -11.10
C TRP A 169 1.13 -3.51 -12.54
N GLU A 170 0.25 -3.99 -13.42
CA GLU A 170 -0.01 -3.32 -14.69
C GLU A 170 -0.70 -2.00 -14.38
N ILE A 171 -0.17 -0.92 -14.93
CA ILE A 171 -0.67 0.43 -14.69
C ILE A 171 -1.09 0.99 -16.04
N TYR A 172 -2.36 1.40 -16.13
CA TYR A 172 -2.76 2.31 -17.21
C TYR A 172 -2.25 3.69 -16.86
N ASN A 173 -1.32 4.19 -17.66
CA ASN A 173 -0.91 5.58 -17.61
C ASN A 173 -1.77 6.38 -18.59
N ALA A 174 -2.86 6.95 -18.08
CA ALA A 174 -3.62 7.95 -18.83
C ALA A 174 -2.80 9.25 -18.88
N ALA A 175 -1.92 9.34 -19.87
CA ALA A 175 -0.91 10.38 -20.01
C ALA A 175 -1.38 11.85 -19.92
N PRO A 176 -2.67 12.23 -20.11
CA PRO A 176 -3.11 13.61 -19.83
C PRO A 176 -3.58 13.86 -18.39
N LEU A 177 -3.87 12.82 -17.60
CA LEU A 177 -4.58 12.96 -16.31
C LEU A 177 -3.75 12.57 -15.08
N GLY A 178 -2.52 12.09 -15.26
CA GLY A 178 -1.65 11.62 -14.17
C GLY A 178 -2.30 10.52 -13.32
N LEU A 179 -3.29 9.83 -13.89
CA LEU A 179 -4.05 8.78 -13.23
C LEU A 179 -3.31 7.46 -13.47
N VAL A 180 -2.60 7.01 -12.43
CA VAL A 180 -2.09 5.64 -12.33
C VAL A 180 -3.27 4.79 -11.92
N VAL A 181 -3.90 4.12 -12.88
CA VAL A 181 -4.93 3.13 -12.58
C VAL A 181 -4.25 1.77 -12.60
N PRO A 182 -4.14 1.05 -11.46
CA PRO A 182 -3.74 -0.34 -11.51
C PRO A 182 -4.80 -1.11 -12.30
N LEU A 183 -4.41 -1.62 -13.47
CA LEU A 183 -5.27 -2.40 -14.38
C LEU A 183 -5.36 -3.85 -13.95
N GLY A 184 -4.24 -4.39 -13.44
CA GLY A 184 -4.15 -5.78 -13.09
C GLY A 184 -2.88 -6.08 -12.33
N LEU A 185 -2.87 -7.18 -11.61
CA LEU A 185 -1.64 -7.72 -11.06
C LEU A 185 -0.99 -8.60 -12.12
N VAL A 186 0.29 -8.37 -12.41
CA VAL A 186 1.07 -9.11 -13.39
C VAL A 186 2.06 -9.99 -12.66
N ILE A 187 2.11 -11.26 -13.08
CA ILE A 187 3.08 -12.23 -12.62
C ILE A 187 3.88 -12.66 -13.83
N GLY A 188 5.21 -12.59 -13.74
CA GLY A 188 6.05 -12.90 -14.89
C GLY A 188 7.50 -13.16 -14.50
N PHE A 189 8.36 -13.15 -15.52
CA PHE A 189 9.80 -13.31 -15.36
C PHE A 189 10.46 -11.95 -15.14
N LYS A 190 11.51 -11.94 -14.33
CA LYS A 190 12.29 -10.74 -14.06
C LYS A 190 13.10 -10.28 -15.29
N ASP A 191 13.60 -11.24 -16.06
CA ASP A 191 14.40 -11.03 -17.26
C ASP A 191 14.26 -12.22 -18.23
N GLU A 192 14.70 -12.04 -19.48
CA GLU A 192 14.67 -13.08 -20.51
C GLU A 192 15.50 -14.32 -20.13
N ALA A 193 16.58 -14.15 -19.35
CA ALA A 193 17.39 -15.27 -18.89
C ALA A 193 16.60 -16.18 -17.94
N SER A 194 15.82 -15.59 -17.03
CA SER A 194 14.98 -16.29 -16.07
C SER A 194 13.86 -17.10 -16.75
N GLN A 195 13.35 -16.61 -17.89
CA GLN A 195 12.35 -17.32 -18.68
C GLN A 195 12.86 -18.66 -19.22
N THR A 196 14.15 -18.79 -19.48
CA THR A 196 14.74 -20.02 -20.04
C THR A 196 14.95 -21.12 -19.01
N LEU A 197 14.79 -20.84 -17.72
CA LEU A 197 15.04 -21.79 -16.63
C LEU A 197 13.79 -22.64 -16.35
N PRO A 198 13.83 -23.98 -16.55
CA PRO A 198 12.65 -24.85 -16.35
C PRO A 198 12.10 -24.82 -14.92
N GLN A 199 12.96 -24.58 -13.93
CA GLN A 199 12.54 -24.45 -12.53
C GLN A 199 11.69 -23.20 -12.32
N VAL A 200 12.12 -22.06 -12.86
CA VAL A 200 11.42 -20.76 -12.75
C VAL A 200 10.07 -20.82 -13.48
N GLN A 201 10.01 -21.49 -14.64
CA GLN A 201 8.75 -21.72 -15.35
C GLN A 201 7.73 -22.52 -14.54
N ARG A 202 8.15 -23.60 -13.87
CA ARG A 202 7.27 -24.37 -12.99
C ARG A 202 6.76 -23.52 -11.83
N ASN A 203 7.64 -22.72 -11.26
CA ASN A 203 7.33 -21.91 -10.08
C ASN A 203 6.47 -20.68 -10.40
N LEU A 204 6.44 -20.22 -11.66
CA LEU A 204 5.51 -19.19 -12.13
C LEU A 204 4.05 -19.61 -11.90
N ILE A 205 3.70 -20.86 -12.23
CA ILE A 205 2.34 -21.38 -12.08
C ILE A 205 1.97 -21.49 -10.60
N THR A 206 2.91 -21.95 -9.77
CA THR A 206 2.73 -22.01 -8.31
C THR A 206 2.50 -20.61 -7.73
N LEU A 207 3.33 -19.64 -8.10
CA LEU A 207 3.17 -18.25 -7.69
C LEU A 207 1.83 -17.67 -8.15
N TRP A 208 1.37 -18.00 -9.37
CA TRP A 208 0.05 -17.61 -9.84
C TRP A 208 -1.08 -18.17 -8.99
N CYS A 209 -1.02 -19.46 -8.63
CA CYS A 209 -2.01 -20.07 -7.75
C CYS A 209 -2.03 -19.40 -6.36
N ASP A 210 -0.86 -19.12 -5.80
CA ASP A 210 -0.73 -18.45 -4.50
C ASP A 210 -1.32 -17.03 -4.53
N VAL A 211 -1.06 -16.27 -5.60
CA VAL A 211 -1.62 -14.94 -5.79
C VAL A 211 -3.14 -14.98 -5.96
N VAL A 212 -3.66 -15.94 -6.73
CA VAL A 212 -5.12 -16.08 -6.91
C VAL A 212 -5.79 -16.45 -5.59
N ALA A 213 -5.20 -17.35 -4.81
CA ALA A 213 -5.71 -17.69 -3.48
C ALA A 213 -5.75 -16.46 -2.56
N TRP A 214 -4.67 -15.66 -2.55
CA TRP A 214 -4.66 -14.38 -1.83
C TRP A 214 -5.72 -13.41 -2.34
N PHE A 215 -5.88 -13.28 -3.66
CA PHE A 215 -6.85 -12.35 -4.25
C PHE A 215 -8.28 -12.70 -3.85
N CYS A 216 -8.66 -13.99 -3.91
CA CYS A 216 -9.97 -14.44 -3.48
C CYS A 216 -10.23 -14.11 -2.00
N GLU A 217 -9.24 -14.32 -1.13
CA GLU A 217 -9.32 -13.93 0.29
C GLU A 217 -9.46 -12.42 0.48
N ALA A 218 -8.72 -11.62 -0.29
CA ALA A 218 -8.78 -10.17 -0.23
C ALA A 218 -10.15 -9.63 -0.71
N VAL A 219 -10.70 -10.18 -1.79
CA VAL A 219 -12.05 -9.85 -2.29
C VAL A 219 -13.12 -10.27 -1.29
N ALA A 220 -12.91 -11.35 -0.53
CA ALA A 220 -13.75 -11.76 0.60
C ALA A 220 -13.53 -10.92 1.88
N GLY A 221 -12.77 -9.82 1.79
CA GLY A 221 -12.55 -8.85 2.86
C GLY A 221 -11.42 -9.19 3.84
N GLY A 222 -10.54 -10.13 3.50
CA GLY A 222 -9.30 -10.34 4.22
C GLY A 222 -8.42 -9.08 4.19
N THR A 223 -7.72 -8.81 5.28
CA THR A 223 -6.86 -7.61 5.45
C THR A 223 -5.37 -7.92 5.26
N VAL A 224 -5.03 -9.18 5.01
CA VAL A 224 -3.65 -9.62 4.79
C VAL A 224 -3.12 -9.05 3.48
N SER A 225 -1.98 -8.37 3.54
CA SER A 225 -1.28 -7.92 2.33
C SER A 225 -0.68 -9.11 1.57
N LEU A 226 -0.59 -9.02 0.24
CA LEU A 226 0.04 -10.07 -0.58
C LEU A 226 1.47 -10.36 -0.13
N ALA A 227 2.22 -9.34 0.31
CA ALA A 227 3.58 -9.52 0.82
C ALA A 227 3.63 -10.35 2.11
N SER A 228 2.72 -10.11 3.05
CA SER A 228 2.61 -10.94 4.26
C SER A 228 2.18 -12.37 3.93
N TYR A 229 1.24 -12.52 3.00
CA TYR A 229 0.77 -13.83 2.54
C TYR A 229 1.90 -14.67 1.92
N LEU A 230 2.62 -14.11 0.95
CA LEU A 230 3.74 -14.79 0.29
C LEU A 230 4.91 -15.06 1.26
N ARG A 231 5.14 -14.18 2.25
CA ARG A 231 6.17 -14.43 3.28
C ARG A 231 5.83 -15.65 4.12
N VAL A 232 4.59 -15.81 4.55
CA VAL A 232 4.16 -17.00 5.30
C VAL A 232 4.37 -18.24 4.45
N ILE A 233 3.90 -18.22 3.21
CA ILE A 233 4.12 -19.27 2.20
C ILE A 233 5.59 -19.65 2.07
N GLN A 234 6.49 -18.68 1.96
CA GLN A 234 7.94 -18.91 1.84
C GLN A 234 8.52 -19.58 3.10
N VAL A 235 8.06 -19.18 4.28
CA VAL A 235 8.56 -19.69 5.56
C VAL A 235 8.02 -21.08 5.89
N THR A 236 6.77 -21.36 5.54
CA THR A 236 6.07 -22.59 5.94
C THR A 236 6.22 -23.71 4.92
N SER A 237 6.30 -23.39 3.63
CA SER A 237 6.61 -24.41 2.63
C SER A 237 8.07 -24.32 2.26
N TYR A 238 8.87 -25.04 3.02
CA TYR A 238 10.30 -25.17 2.78
C TYR A 238 10.51 -25.87 1.43
N ALA A 239 10.88 -25.09 0.41
CA ALA A 239 11.35 -25.50 -0.92
C ALA A 239 10.39 -26.33 -1.81
N LEU A 240 9.70 -25.62 -2.73
CA LEU A 240 9.50 -25.96 -4.15
C LEU A 240 8.86 -27.29 -4.59
N GLN A 241 8.37 -28.15 -3.70
CA GLN A 241 7.50 -29.28 -4.08
C GLN A 241 6.03 -29.02 -3.75
N ARG A 242 5.55 -27.81 -4.06
CA ARG A 242 4.11 -27.54 -4.06
C ARG A 242 3.55 -27.80 -5.43
N THR A 243 2.63 -28.75 -5.52
CA THR A 243 1.84 -28.97 -6.73
C THR A 243 0.87 -27.80 -6.90
N PRO A 244 0.92 -27.06 -8.02
CA PRO A 244 0.00 -25.96 -8.23
C PRO A 244 -1.44 -26.49 -8.31
N ALA A 245 -2.32 -26.00 -7.44
CA ALA A 245 -3.74 -26.33 -7.44
C ALA A 245 -4.49 -25.47 -8.48
N HIS A 246 -4.08 -25.59 -9.74
CA HIS A 246 -4.53 -24.71 -10.83
C HIS A 246 -6.06 -24.71 -11.02
N GLU A 247 -6.69 -25.88 -11.00
CA GLU A 247 -8.16 -26.00 -11.11
C GLU A 247 -8.87 -25.29 -9.96
N GLN A 248 -8.42 -25.50 -8.72
CA GLN A 248 -9.01 -24.86 -7.54
C GLN A 248 -8.85 -23.33 -7.57
N ALA A 249 -7.67 -22.84 -7.97
CA ALA A 249 -7.41 -21.43 -8.15
C ALA A 249 -8.32 -20.83 -9.23
N HIS A 250 -8.42 -21.49 -10.39
CA HIS A 250 -9.29 -21.04 -11.48
C HIS A 250 -10.76 -20.98 -11.08
N SER A 251 -11.30 -22.04 -10.47
CA SER A 251 -12.69 -22.05 -10.00
C SER A 251 -12.96 -21.00 -8.93
N SER A 252 -11.99 -20.71 -8.05
CA SER A 252 -12.14 -19.68 -7.02
C SER A 252 -12.13 -18.28 -7.60
N TRP A 253 -11.29 -18.04 -8.61
CA TRP A 253 -11.26 -16.82 -9.39
C TRP A 253 -12.58 -16.59 -10.13
N GLU A 254 -13.09 -17.59 -10.85
CA GLU A 254 -14.36 -17.49 -11.56
C GLU A 254 -15.53 -17.20 -10.60
N ARG A 255 -15.56 -17.87 -9.44
CA ARG A 255 -16.57 -17.61 -8.40
C ARG A 255 -16.50 -16.16 -7.90
N ALA A 256 -15.30 -15.62 -7.70
CA ALA A 256 -15.09 -14.23 -7.30
C ALA A 256 -15.64 -13.24 -8.35
N LEU A 257 -15.49 -13.54 -9.64
CA LEU A 257 -16.03 -12.72 -10.71
C LEU A 257 -17.55 -12.82 -10.86
N GLN A 258 -18.12 -14.01 -10.66
CA GLN A 258 -19.54 -14.26 -10.91
C GLN A 258 -20.47 -13.85 -9.75
N ALA A 259 -19.95 -13.70 -8.52
CA ALA A 259 -20.76 -13.45 -7.33
C ALA A 259 -20.33 -12.20 -6.52
N PRO A 260 -20.17 -11.01 -7.11
CA PRO A 260 -19.63 -9.84 -6.43
C PRO A 260 -20.43 -9.42 -5.19
N GLN A 261 -21.75 -9.62 -5.20
CA GLN A 261 -22.65 -9.31 -4.09
C GLN A 261 -22.35 -10.19 -2.86
N HIS A 262 -22.05 -11.47 -3.09
CA HIS A 262 -21.75 -12.44 -2.05
C HIS A 262 -20.43 -12.08 -1.34
N PHE A 263 -19.40 -11.77 -2.13
CA PHE A 263 -18.11 -11.32 -1.61
C PHE A 263 -18.21 -9.98 -0.87
N ALA A 264 -19.04 -9.05 -1.32
CA ALA A 264 -19.28 -7.79 -0.60
C ALA A 264 -19.92 -8.03 0.77
N SER A 265 -20.86 -8.98 0.88
CA SER A 265 -21.47 -9.38 2.15
C SER A 265 -20.45 -10.03 3.08
N GLN A 266 -19.71 -11.02 2.59
CA GLN A 266 -18.63 -11.67 3.35
C GLN A 266 -17.58 -10.65 3.82
N ALA A 267 -17.21 -9.70 2.97
CA ALA A 267 -16.23 -8.69 3.32
C ALA A 267 -16.72 -7.75 4.43
N ARG A 268 -18.02 -7.43 4.46
CA ARG A 268 -18.61 -6.64 5.56
C ARG A 268 -18.55 -7.42 6.87
N GLU A 269 -19.03 -8.66 6.86
CA GLU A 269 -19.05 -9.54 8.03
C GLU A 269 -17.64 -9.75 8.59
N ARG A 270 -16.67 -10.06 7.72
CA ARG A 270 -15.28 -10.26 8.12
C ARG A 270 -14.65 -9.02 8.75
N ARG A 271 -14.97 -7.81 8.25
CA ARG A 271 -14.51 -6.55 8.85
C ARG A 271 -15.11 -6.31 10.24
N GLU A 272 -16.39 -6.59 10.42
CA GLU A 272 -17.06 -6.45 11.72
C GLU A 272 -16.46 -7.43 12.75
N THR A 273 -16.24 -8.68 12.34
CA THR A 273 -15.61 -9.71 13.16
C THR A 273 -14.16 -9.34 13.51
N LEU A 274 -13.35 -8.87 12.56
CA LEU A 274 -12.00 -8.37 12.82
C LEU A 274 -12.03 -7.20 13.80
N LYS A 275 -12.93 -6.24 13.62
CA LYS A 275 -13.06 -5.10 14.53
C LYS A 275 -13.41 -5.56 15.95
N LYS A 276 -14.28 -6.56 16.08
CA LYS A 276 -14.72 -7.13 17.36
C LYS A 276 -13.58 -7.84 18.10
N TRP A 277 -12.85 -8.72 17.42
CA TRP A 277 -11.93 -9.66 18.09
C TRP A 277 -10.44 -9.31 17.96
N ALA A 278 -10.05 -8.48 16.99
CA ALA A 278 -8.64 -8.16 16.79
C ALA A 278 -7.94 -7.55 18.01
N PRO A 279 -8.54 -6.64 18.79
CA PRO A 279 -7.89 -6.09 19.99
C PRO A 279 -7.53 -7.18 21.01
N MET A 280 -8.45 -8.11 21.24
CA MET A 280 -8.26 -9.22 22.18
C MET A 280 -7.18 -10.18 21.69
N VAL A 281 -7.26 -10.64 20.43
CA VAL A 281 -6.25 -11.55 19.87
C VAL A 281 -4.85 -10.91 19.90
N LYS A 282 -4.75 -9.60 19.61
CA LYS A 282 -3.48 -8.84 19.72
C LYS A 282 -2.93 -8.77 21.14
N GLN A 283 -3.79 -8.79 22.16
CA GLN A 283 -3.34 -8.85 23.55
C GLN A 283 -2.86 -10.26 23.91
N ILE A 284 -3.56 -11.30 23.48
CA ILE A 284 -3.21 -12.69 23.78
C ILE A 284 -1.85 -13.04 23.15
N ILE A 285 -1.60 -12.71 21.88
CA ILE A 285 -0.33 -13.05 21.21
C ILE A 285 0.90 -12.31 21.73
N LYS A 286 0.72 -11.31 22.61
CA LYS A 286 1.84 -10.66 23.32
C LYS A 286 2.34 -11.48 24.50
N LYS A 287 1.56 -12.46 24.98
CA LYS A 287 1.94 -13.39 26.04
C LYS A 287 2.99 -14.38 25.53
N PRO A 288 3.73 -15.06 26.41
CA PRO A 288 4.60 -16.17 26.03
C PRO A 288 3.82 -17.21 25.24
N PHE A 289 4.47 -17.85 24.25
CA PHE A 289 3.77 -18.71 23.30
C PHE A 289 2.88 -19.78 23.93
N GLY A 290 3.34 -20.50 24.95
CA GLY A 290 2.54 -21.55 25.59
C GLY A 290 1.25 -21.01 26.24
N GLU A 291 1.33 -19.82 26.84
CA GLU A 291 0.16 -19.15 27.42
C GLU A 291 -0.78 -18.63 26.33
N ALA A 292 -0.23 -18.01 25.28
CA ALA A 292 -1.01 -17.51 24.16
C ALA A 292 -1.74 -18.65 23.42
N GLU A 293 -1.05 -19.77 23.17
CA GLU A 293 -1.58 -20.98 22.54
C GLU A 293 -2.74 -21.57 23.35
N GLN A 294 -2.59 -21.67 24.67
CA GLN A 294 -3.63 -22.17 25.55
C GLN A 294 -4.85 -21.25 25.59
N GLU A 295 -4.64 -19.94 25.73
CA GLU A 295 -5.71 -18.95 25.84
C GLU A 295 -6.48 -18.77 24.52
N LEU A 296 -5.78 -18.74 23.38
CA LEU A 296 -6.43 -18.77 22.07
C LEU A 296 -7.19 -20.08 21.86
N GLY A 297 -6.64 -21.20 22.31
CA GLY A 297 -7.31 -22.49 22.23
C GLY A 297 -8.63 -22.52 23.01
N THR A 298 -8.60 -22.11 24.27
CA THR A 298 -9.80 -21.99 25.12
C THR A 298 -10.81 -21.01 24.53
N TRP A 299 -10.34 -19.87 24.02
CA TRP A 299 -11.23 -18.89 23.40
C TRP A 299 -11.89 -19.44 22.14
N ILE A 300 -11.16 -20.13 21.27
CA ILE A 300 -11.78 -20.72 20.07
C ILE A 300 -12.76 -21.82 20.48
N TRP A 301 -12.39 -22.74 21.38
CA TRP A 301 -13.22 -23.89 21.82
C TRP A 301 -14.28 -23.59 22.88
N SER A 302 -14.53 -22.33 23.16
CA SER A 302 -15.50 -21.94 24.18
C SER A 302 -16.86 -22.64 23.92
N ASP A 303 -17.47 -23.16 24.99
CA ASP A 303 -18.70 -23.97 24.92
C ASP A 303 -19.92 -23.21 24.36
N ASP A 304 -19.83 -21.88 24.33
CA ASP A 304 -20.82 -20.97 23.77
C ASP A 304 -20.69 -20.75 22.25
N ALA A 305 -19.58 -21.20 21.63
CA ALA A 305 -19.31 -21.05 20.21
C ALA A 305 -19.73 -22.30 19.44
N ASP A 306 -20.57 -22.13 18.41
CA ASP A 306 -20.86 -23.19 17.44
C ASP A 306 -19.68 -23.41 16.46
N LEU A 307 -19.79 -24.42 15.59
CA LEU A 307 -18.74 -24.77 14.64
C LEU A 307 -18.38 -23.59 13.71
N VAL A 308 -19.38 -22.85 13.25
CA VAL A 308 -19.19 -21.71 12.34
C VAL A 308 -18.43 -20.60 13.06
N GLU A 309 -18.82 -20.28 14.29
CA GLU A 309 -18.12 -19.28 15.09
C GLU A 309 -16.68 -19.70 15.39
N ARG A 310 -16.43 -20.98 15.67
CA ARG A 310 -15.07 -21.52 15.89
C ARG A 310 -14.18 -21.37 14.67
N GLU A 311 -14.70 -21.66 13.48
CA GLU A 311 -13.98 -21.44 12.20
C GLU A 311 -13.66 -19.97 11.99
N ILE A 312 -14.61 -19.07 12.25
CA ILE A 312 -14.40 -17.62 12.15
C ILE A 312 -13.33 -17.18 13.16
N ARG A 313 -13.41 -17.62 14.43
CA ARG A 313 -12.40 -17.30 15.46
C ARG A 313 -11.01 -17.78 15.03
N LEU A 314 -10.89 -19.00 14.49
CA LEU A 314 -9.63 -19.53 13.96
C LEU A 314 -9.10 -18.67 12.80
N ALA A 315 -9.97 -18.26 11.86
CA ALA A 315 -9.58 -17.41 10.74
C ALA A 315 -9.01 -16.07 11.21
N ILE A 316 -9.58 -15.47 12.25
CA ILE A 316 -9.08 -14.22 12.85
C ILE A 316 -7.71 -14.42 13.52
N VAL A 317 -7.51 -15.53 14.25
CA VAL A 317 -6.19 -15.85 14.81
C VAL A 317 -5.17 -16.03 13.71
N ARG A 318 -5.51 -16.76 12.65
CA ARG A 318 -4.64 -16.95 11.48
C ARG A 318 -4.26 -15.59 10.86
N GLU A 319 -5.22 -14.70 10.68
CA GLU A 319 -5.00 -13.38 10.11
C GLU A 319 -4.07 -12.51 10.96
N ILE A 320 -4.25 -12.49 12.27
CA ILE A 320 -3.51 -11.60 13.17
C ILE A 320 -2.16 -12.17 13.58
N TRP A 321 -2.11 -13.47 13.93
CA TRP A 321 -0.92 -14.07 14.50
C TRP A 321 0.04 -14.59 13.43
N LEU A 322 -0.46 -15.36 12.46
CA LEU A 322 0.36 -15.95 11.42
C LEU A 322 0.78 -14.89 10.39
N TYR A 323 -0.19 -14.19 9.80
CA TYR A 323 0.09 -13.21 8.74
C TYR A 323 0.53 -11.83 9.26
N GLY A 324 0.27 -11.52 10.53
CA GLY A 324 0.72 -10.28 11.16
C GLY A 324 2.19 -10.30 11.59
N SER A 325 2.86 -11.45 11.58
CA SER A 325 4.27 -11.56 11.96
C SER A 325 5.21 -11.41 10.76
N SER A 326 6.36 -10.76 11.00
CA SER A 326 7.49 -10.71 10.06
C SER A 326 8.62 -11.69 10.43
N LYS A 327 8.53 -12.32 11.62
CA LYS A 327 9.58 -13.16 12.20
C LYS A 327 9.38 -14.63 11.81
N PRO A 328 10.33 -15.28 11.09
CA PRO A 328 10.17 -16.65 10.60
C PRO A 328 9.87 -17.69 11.70
N GLU A 329 10.49 -17.58 12.86
CA GLU A 329 10.29 -18.47 14.01
C GLU A 329 8.87 -18.36 14.58
N VAL A 330 8.31 -17.15 14.63
CA VAL A 330 6.93 -16.91 15.05
C VAL A 330 5.97 -17.48 14.02
N ILE A 331 6.23 -17.23 12.72
CA ILE A 331 5.41 -17.72 11.61
C ILE A 331 5.35 -19.25 11.63
N ARG A 332 6.49 -19.95 11.76
CA ARG A 332 6.52 -21.42 11.83
C ARG A 332 5.75 -21.96 13.01
N ARG A 333 5.92 -21.34 14.18
CA ARG A 333 5.23 -21.77 15.40
C ARG A 333 3.72 -21.58 15.29
N ALA A 334 3.28 -20.38 14.89
CA ALA A 334 1.88 -20.08 14.66
C ALA A 334 1.27 -21.00 13.60
N PHE A 335 2.00 -21.25 12.49
CA PHE A 335 1.55 -22.15 11.43
C PHE A 335 1.33 -23.57 11.95
N ASN A 336 2.36 -24.16 12.61
CA ASN A 336 2.27 -25.51 13.13
C ASN A 336 1.12 -25.67 14.14
N TRP A 337 0.97 -24.68 15.04
CA TRP A 337 -0.13 -24.67 16.00
C TRP A 337 -1.48 -24.56 15.31
N LEU A 338 -1.66 -23.63 14.36
CA LEU A 338 -2.90 -23.46 13.61
C LEU A 338 -3.25 -24.68 12.77
N THR A 339 -2.27 -25.34 12.15
CA THR A 339 -2.49 -26.58 11.40
C THR A 339 -2.95 -27.69 12.33
N TYR A 340 -2.24 -27.93 13.44
CA TYR A 340 -2.66 -28.90 14.46
C TYR A 340 -4.05 -28.58 15.01
N PHE A 341 -4.31 -27.31 15.29
CA PHE A 341 -5.58 -26.86 15.83
C PHE A 341 -6.72 -27.05 14.81
N SER A 342 -6.50 -26.70 13.55
CA SER A 342 -7.46 -26.88 12.45
C SER A 342 -7.78 -28.35 12.16
N THR A 343 -6.78 -29.25 12.25
CA THR A 343 -7.03 -30.69 12.10
C THR A 343 -7.81 -31.29 13.25
N ASN A 344 -7.86 -30.60 14.41
CA ASN A 344 -8.60 -31.05 15.58
C ASN A 344 -9.91 -30.26 15.82
N LEU A 345 -10.17 -29.20 15.05
CA LEU A 345 -11.40 -28.39 15.09
C LEU A 345 -12.66 -29.19 14.75
N ASP A 346 -12.46 -30.34 14.11
CA ASP A 346 -13.47 -31.35 13.92
C ASP A 346 -12.83 -32.76 13.99
N PRO A 347 -12.97 -33.50 15.11
CA PRO A 347 -12.68 -34.93 15.16
C PRO A 347 -13.92 -35.79 14.92
N SER A 348 -15.04 -35.25 14.43
CA SER A 348 -16.25 -36.05 14.33
C SER A 348 -16.12 -37.19 13.31
N ILE A 349 -16.19 -38.42 13.83
CA ILE A 349 -16.92 -39.58 13.27
C ILE A 349 -16.26 -40.34 12.12
#